data_AF-A0A3B8ZA94-F1
#
_entry.id   AF-A0A3B8ZA94-F1
#
_cell.length_a   1.000
_cell.length_b   1.000
_cell.length_c   1.000
_cell.angle_alpha   90.00
_cell.angle_beta   90.00
_cell.angle_gamma   90.00
#
_symmetry.space_group_name_H-M   'P 1'
#
loop_
_entity.id
_entity.type
_entity.pdbx_description
1 polymer ?
#
loop_
_entity_poly.entity_id
_entity_poly.type
_entity_poly.pdbx_seq_one_letter_code
_entity_poly.pdbx_strand_id
1 'polypeptide(L)'
;MRIRLVSAFCTLLVLGYLAVNYATSQEAGQSNKAGFMRLKLEPAKRILEGIALADFQTIKANSEQLRKLSLDEGWMVLQTEAYHQQSQDFKKSLDLISRMCEEKDLDGVALAYMQMTMRCVQCHKMLRDSRKP
;
A
#
# COMPACT_ATOMS: atom_id res chain seq x y z
N MET A 1 56.00 -4.14 1.97
CA MET A 1 55.12 -3.41 2.93
C MET A 1 54.18 -2.42 2.25
N ARG A 2 54.65 -1.56 1.33
CA ARG A 2 53.83 -0.55 0.63
C ARG A 2 52.64 -1.11 -0.18
N ILE A 3 52.81 -2.23 -0.89
CA ILE A 3 51.74 -2.84 -1.72
C ILE A 3 50.57 -3.35 -0.87
N ARG A 4 50.84 -3.88 0.33
CA ARG A 4 49.79 -4.35 1.26
C ARG A 4 48.98 -3.19 1.86
N LEU A 5 49.62 -2.05 2.09
CA LEU A 5 48.95 -0.83 2.56
C LEU A 5 48.04 -0.22 1.47
N VAL A 6 48.48 -0.18 0.22
CA VAL A 6 47.65 0.31 -0.90
C VAL A 6 46.45 -0.62 -1.15
N SER A 7 46.67 -1.93 -1.09
CA SER A 7 45.59 -2.92 -1.22
C SER A 7 44.55 -2.80 -0.10
N ALA A 8 44.98 -2.61 1.15
CA ALA A 8 44.08 -2.43 2.29
C ALA A 8 43.29 -1.11 2.21
N PHE A 9 43.88 -0.06 1.65
CA PHE A 9 43.21 1.23 1.44
C PHE A 9 42.16 1.13 0.33
N CYS A 10 42.47 0.46 -0.79
CA CYS A 10 41.51 0.24 -1.88
C CYS A 10 40.32 -0.61 -1.42
N THR A 11 40.52 -1.65 -0.59
CA THR A 11 39.40 -2.45 -0.08
C THR A 11 38.51 -1.67 0.88
N LEU A 12 39.07 -0.82 1.74
CA LEU A 12 38.29 0.05 2.62
C LEU A 12 37.45 1.09 1.83
N LEU A 13 38.01 1.66 0.77
CA LEU A 13 37.28 2.59 -0.10
C LEU A 13 36.12 1.90 -0.84
N VAL A 14 36.33 0.68 -1.34
CA VAL A 14 35.27 -0.10 -2.01
C VAL A 14 34.16 -0.49 -1.02
N LEU A 15 34.52 -0.94 0.18
CA LEU A 15 33.55 -1.26 1.23
C LEU A 15 32.76 -0.03 1.67
N GLY A 16 33.43 1.12 1.83
CA GLY A 16 32.77 2.40 2.12
C GLY A 16 31.79 2.81 1.02
N TYR A 17 32.19 2.72 -0.26
CA TYR A 17 31.33 3.03 -1.39
C TYR A 17 30.11 2.09 -1.48
N LEU A 18 30.30 0.79 -1.26
CA LEU A 18 29.20 -0.18 -1.24
C LEU A 18 28.25 0.04 -0.07
N ALA A 19 28.75 0.36 1.13
CA ALA A 19 27.93 0.66 2.29
C ALA A 19 27.06 1.91 2.08
N VAL A 20 27.62 2.96 1.47
CA VAL A 20 26.87 4.18 1.12
C VAL A 20 25.77 3.88 0.09
N ASN A 21 26.07 3.16 -0.99
CA ASN A 21 25.06 2.78 -1.99
C ASN A 21 23.97 1.86 -1.43
N TYR A 22 24.32 0.98 -0.50
CA TYR A 22 23.36 0.12 0.16
C TYR A 22 22.40 0.92 1.05
N ALA A 23 22.92 1.85 1.87
CA ALA A 23 22.10 2.71 2.72
C ALA A 23 21.13 3.58 1.91
N THR A 24 21.60 4.22 0.84
CA THR A 24 20.76 5.09 -0.01
C THR A 24 19.64 4.32 -0.72
N SER A 25 19.93 3.11 -1.22
CA SER A 25 18.92 2.26 -1.87
C SER A 25 17.85 1.76 -0.89
N GLN A 26 18.24 1.44 0.35
CA GLN A 26 17.32 1.02 1.40
C GLN A 26 16.39 2.16 1.85
N GLU A 27 16.91 3.37 2.02
CA GLU A 27 16.10 4.56 2.35
C GLU A 27 15.12 4.91 1.23
N ALA A 28 15.56 4.92 -0.03
CA ALA A 28 14.69 5.17 -1.18
C ALA A 28 13.53 4.15 -1.27
N GLY A 29 13.82 2.86 -1.06
CA GLY A 29 12.80 1.81 -1.04
C GLY A 29 11.78 1.93 0.09
N GLN A 30 12.16 2.47 1.26
CA GLN A 30 11.24 2.73 2.36
C GLN A 30 10.37 3.98 2.10
N SER A 31 10.98 5.05 1.60
CA SER A 31 10.27 6.28 1.23
C SER A 31 9.16 6.01 0.21
N ASN A 32 9.44 5.21 -0.82
CA ASN A 32 8.47 4.84 -1.83
C ASN A 32 7.28 4.04 -1.26
N LYS A 33 7.53 3.11 -0.32
CA LYS A 33 6.45 2.34 0.34
C LYS A 33 5.57 3.23 1.21
N ALA A 34 6.17 4.13 1.99
CA ALA A 34 5.42 5.06 2.83
C ALA A 34 4.58 6.03 1.98
N GLY A 35 5.14 6.52 0.86
CA GLY A 35 4.45 7.33 -0.14
C GLY A 35 3.24 6.60 -0.72
N PHE A 36 3.42 5.36 -1.19
CA PHE A 36 2.33 4.56 -1.75
C PHE A 36 1.22 4.27 -0.74
N MET A 37 1.56 3.99 0.52
CA MET A 37 0.56 3.83 1.56
C MET A 37 -0.22 5.11 1.86
N ARG A 38 0.42 6.29 1.76
CA ARG A 38 -0.28 7.57 1.90
C ARG A 38 -1.24 7.81 0.73
N LEU A 39 -0.84 7.46 -0.50
CA LEU A 39 -1.73 7.51 -1.67
C LEU A 39 -2.98 6.64 -1.49
N LYS A 40 -2.87 5.48 -0.83
CA LYS A 40 -4.03 4.63 -0.50
C LYS A 40 -4.92 5.20 0.60
N LEU A 41 -4.30 5.80 1.62
CA LEU A 41 -5.00 6.29 2.81
C LEU A 41 -5.91 7.48 2.51
N GLU A 42 -5.48 8.40 1.64
CA GLU A 42 -6.25 9.61 1.33
C GLU A 42 -7.66 9.32 0.77
N PRO A 43 -7.85 8.52 -0.30
CA PRO A 43 -9.20 8.20 -0.77
C PRO A 43 -10.02 7.45 0.28
N ALA A 44 -9.41 6.60 1.13
CA ALA A 44 -10.13 5.93 2.21
C ALA A 44 -10.69 6.90 3.27
N LYS A 45 -9.98 8.01 3.57
CA LYS A 45 -10.49 9.08 4.45
C LYS A 45 -11.61 9.87 3.77
N ARG A 46 -11.44 10.18 2.49
CA ARG A 46 -12.44 10.92 1.71
C ARG A 46 -13.74 10.16 1.53
N ILE A 47 -13.69 8.83 1.45
CA ILE A 47 -14.89 8.00 1.49
C ILE A 47 -15.63 8.20 2.83
N LEU A 48 -14.93 8.18 3.97
CA LEU A 48 -15.55 8.42 5.27
C LEU A 48 -16.14 9.83 5.40
N GLU A 49 -15.42 10.84 4.91
CA GLU A 49 -15.92 12.22 4.82
C GLU A 49 -17.21 12.27 3.99
N GLY A 50 -17.21 11.66 2.81
CA GLY A 50 -18.39 11.58 1.95
C GLY A 50 -19.56 10.85 2.62
N ILE A 51 -19.31 9.77 3.35
CA ILE A 51 -20.35 9.07 4.14
C ILE A 51 -20.96 10.02 5.18
N ALA A 52 -20.12 10.74 5.93
CA ALA A 52 -20.59 11.66 6.97
C ALA A 52 -21.43 12.83 6.42
N LEU A 53 -21.23 13.18 5.15
CA LEU A 53 -21.93 14.27 4.46
C LEU A 53 -23.01 13.79 3.48
N ALA A 54 -23.25 12.47 3.37
CA ALA A 54 -24.09 11.85 2.34
C ALA A 54 -23.72 12.26 0.90
N ASP A 55 -22.45 12.56 0.64
CA ASP A 55 -21.93 12.94 -0.67
C ASP A 55 -21.52 11.70 -1.48
N PHE A 56 -22.49 11.12 -2.19
CA PHE A 56 -22.29 9.95 -3.03
C PHE A 56 -21.27 10.18 -4.17
N GLN A 57 -21.11 11.41 -4.65
CA GLN A 57 -20.15 11.71 -5.70
C GLN A 57 -18.72 11.61 -5.16
N THR A 58 -18.46 12.21 -4.00
CA THR A 58 -17.16 12.10 -3.31
C THR A 58 -16.85 10.65 -2.96
N ILE A 59 -17.83 9.90 -2.44
CA ILE A 59 -17.65 8.48 -2.11
C ILE A 59 -17.23 7.67 -3.35
N LYS A 60 -18.00 7.77 -4.44
CA LYS A 60 -17.75 7.00 -5.68
C LYS A 60 -16.41 7.38 -6.32
N ALA A 61 -16.10 8.67 -6.42
CA ALA A 61 -14.84 9.11 -7.00
C ALA A 61 -13.62 8.55 -6.25
N ASN A 62 -13.70 8.50 -4.92
CA ASN A 62 -12.60 8.01 -4.09
C ASN A 62 -12.55 6.48 -4.02
N SER A 63 -13.70 5.76 -4.09
CA SER A 63 -13.69 4.30 -4.24
C SER A 63 -13.02 3.88 -5.55
N GLU A 64 -13.30 4.58 -6.65
CA GLU A 64 -12.66 4.37 -7.96
C GLU A 64 -11.17 4.70 -7.93
N GLN A 65 -10.75 5.78 -7.26
CA GLN A 65 -9.33 6.11 -7.11
C GLN A 65 -8.58 4.99 -6.37
N LEU A 66 -9.15 4.50 -5.27
CA LEU A 66 -8.56 3.41 -4.50
C LEU A 66 -8.56 2.09 -5.30
N ARG A 67 -9.57 1.87 -6.14
CA ARG A 67 -9.63 0.74 -7.08
C ARG A 67 -8.51 0.82 -8.12
N LYS A 68 -8.22 2.00 -8.67
CA LYS A 68 -7.10 2.21 -9.59
C LYS A 68 -5.75 1.89 -8.93
N LEU A 69 -5.53 2.37 -7.70
CA LEU A 69 -4.32 2.03 -6.93
C LEU A 69 -4.16 0.52 -6.69
N SER A 70 -5.26 -0.24 -6.63
CA SER A 70 -5.21 -1.70 -6.49
C SER A 70 -4.79 -2.48 -7.75
N LEU A 71 -4.59 -1.76 -8.87
CA LEU A 71 -4.11 -2.29 -10.14
C LEU A 71 -2.66 -1.89 -10.42
N ASP A 72 -2.10 -0.99 -9.61
CA ASP A 72 -0.71 -0.55 -9.72
C ASP A 72 0.27 -1.69 -9.44
N GLU A 73 1.44 -1.68 -10.09
CA GLU A 73 2.47 -2.70 -9.91
C GLU A 73 2.97 -2.78 -8.46
N GLY A 74 2.98 -1.66 -7.73
CA GLY A 74 3.35 -1.58 -6.32
C GLY A 74 2.32 -2.21 -5.37
N TRP A 75 1.17 -2.67 -5.87
CA TRP A 75 0.13 -3.31 -5.05
C TRP A 75 0.46 -4.76 -4.67
N MET A 76 1.01 -5.53 -5.63
CA MET A 76 1.24 -6.96 -5.48
C MET A 76 2.62 -7.25 -4.86
N VAL A 77 2.71 -7.09 -3.54
CA VAL A 77 3.99 -7.24 -2.81
C VAL A 77 4.30 -8.67 -2.36
N LEU A 78 3.32 -9.57 -2.34
CA LEU A 78 3.51 -11.01 -2.11
C LEU A 78 2.93 -11.79 -3.30
N GLN A 79 3.66 -12.82 -3.73
CA GLN A 79 3.27 -13.71 -4.84
C GLN A 79 2.67 -15.00 -4.27
N THR A 80 1.59 -14.87 -3.48
CA THR A 80 0.90 -16.00 -2.86
C THR A 80 -0.59 -15.95 -3.16
N GLU A 81 -1.22 -17.11 -3.32
CA GLU A 81 -2.66 -17.20 -3.61
C GLU A 81 -3.50 -16.50 -2.52
N ALA A 82 -3.12 -16.68 -1.25
CA ALA A 82 -3.79 -16.01 -0.14
C ALA A 82 -3.76 -14.46 -0.25
N TYR A 83 -2.64 -13.90 -0.71
CA TYR A 83 -2.52 -12.45 -0.92
C TYR A 83 -3.32 -11.99 -2.14
N HIS A 84 -3.33 -12.77 -3.23
CA HIS A 84 -4.18 -12.53 -4.39
C HIS A 84 -5.66 -12.48 -3.99
N GLN A 85 -6.14 -13.49 -3.26
CA GLN A 85 -7.52 -13.54 -2.78
C GLN A 85 -7.85 -12.35 -1.87
N GLN A 86 -6.98 -12.01 -0.92
CA GLN A 86 -7.17 -10.84 -0.05
C GLN A 86 -7.29 -9.54 -0.86
N SER A 87 -6.47 -9.39 -1.90
CA SER A 87 -6.52 -8.24 -2.81
C SER A 87 -7.81 -8.21 -3.63
N GLN A 88 -8.31 -9.37 -4.08
CA GLN A 88 -9.59 -9.44 -4.79
C GLN A 88 -10.77 -9.10 -3.87
N ASP A 89 -10.77 -9.57 -2.62
CA ASP A 89 -11.82 -9.27 -1.67
C ASP A 89 -11.85 -7.78 -1.29
N PHE A 90 -10.69 -7.13 -1.24
CA PHE A 90 -10.61 -5.67 -1.15
C PHE A 90 -11.28 -4.99 -2.34
N LYS A 91 -10.97 -5.41 -3.58
CA LYS A 91 -11.57 -4.84 -4.80
C LYS A 91 -13.10 -5.01 -4.81
N LYS A 92 -13.60 -6.19 -4.43
CA LYS A 92 -15.05 -6.44 -4.29
C LYS A 92 -15.73 -5.49 -3.31
N SER A 93 -15.08 -5.14 -2.20
CA SER A 93 -15.64 -4.16 -1.24
C SER A 93 -15.73 -2.75 -1.84
N LEU A 94 -14.78 -2.35 -2.71
CA LEU A 94 -14.85 -1.08 -3.43
C LEU A 94 -15.97 -1.09 -4.48
N ASP A 95 -16.09 -2.20 -5.22
CA ASP A 95 -17.15 -2.37 -6.22
C ASP A 95 -18.54 -2.32 -5.55
N LEU A 96 -18.65 -2.89 -4.33
CA LEU A 96 -19.85 -2.79 -3.50
C LEU A 96 -20.17 -1.35 -3.09
N ILE A 97 -19.18 -0.59 -2.61
CA ILE A 97 -19.35 0.84 -2.30
C ILE A 97 -19.90 1.59 -3.51
N SER A 98 -19.29 1.41 -4.69
CA SER A 98 -19.73 2.09 -5.91
C SER A 98 -21.17 1.75 -6.29
N ARG A 99 -21.56 0.47 -6.16
CA ARG A 99 -22.94 0.04 -6.41
C ARG A 99 -23.93 0.66 -5.41
N MET A 100 -23.61 0.68 -4.12
CA MET A 100 -24.47 1.32 -3.11
C MET A 100 -24.59 2.84 -3.33
N CYS A 101 -23.56 3.50 -3.86
CA CYS A 101 -23.67 4.89 -4.30
C CYS A 101 -24.64 5.08 -5.47
N GLU A 102 -24.64 4.18 -6.45
CA GLU A 102 -25.57 4.22 -7.59
C GLU A 102 -27.02 4.02 -7.14
N GLU A 103 -27.23 3.14 -6.17
CA GLU A 103 -28.53 2.88 -5.53
C GLU A 103 -28.94 3.99 -4.53
N LYS A 104 -28.05 4.95 -4.24
CA LYS A 104 -28.19 5.98 -3.19
C LYS A 104 -28.48 5.41 -1.80
N ASP A 105 -27.92 4.24 -1.51
CA ASP A 105 -28.05 3.55 -0.22
C ASP A 105 -26.85 3.92 0.68
N LEU A 106 -27.04 4.92 1.56
CA LEU A 106 -25.96 5.39 2.45
C LEU A 106 -25.58 4.34 3.51
N ASP A 107 -26.56 3.59 4.02
CA ASP A 107 -26.31 2.55 5.03
C ASP A 107 -25.54 1.38 4.40
N GLY A 108 -25.91 1.00 3.18
CA GLY A 108 -25.17 0.04 2.35
C GLY A 108 -23.73 0.50 2.08
N VAL A 109 -23.52 1.77 1.74
CA VAL A 109 -22.17 2.35 1.60
C VAL A 109 -21.40 2.24 2.91
N ALA A 110 -21.99 2.61 4.05
CA ALA A 110 -21.31 2.58 5.35
C ALA A 110 -20.88 1.16 5.73
N LEU A 111 -21.74 0.17 5.52
CA LEU A 111 -21.41 -1.24 5.75
C LEU A 111 -20.29 -1.73 4.82
N ALA A 112 -20.36 -1.39 3.53
CA ALA A 112 -19.33 -1.73 2.56
C ALA A 112 -17.98 -1.07 2.88
N TYR A 113 -17.99 0.17 3.38
CA TYR A 113 -16.81 0.86 3.88
C TYR A 113 -16.18 0.15 5.07
N MET A 114 -16.97 -0.30 6.05
CA MET A 114 -16.47 -1.11 7.15
C MET A 114 -15.80 -2.39 6.63
N GLN A 115 -16.43 -3.09 5.68
CA GLN A 115 -15.82 -4.28 5.06
C GLN A 115 -14.47 -3.95 4.40
N MET A 116 -14.40 -2.86 3.63
CA MET A 116 -13.16 -2.38 3.01
C MET A 116 -12.07 -2.11 4.07
N THR A 117 -12.40 -1.41 5.16
CA THR A 117 -11.43 -1.14 6.24
C THR A 117 -10.92 -2.43 6.90
N MET A 118 -11.78 -3.43 7.09
CA MET A 118 -11.36 -4.75 7.59
C MET A 118 -10.38 -5.44 6.63
N ARG A 119 -10.57 -5.30 5.31
CA ARG A 119 -9.61 -5.83 4.31
C ARG A 119 -8.25 -5.14 4.38
N CYS A 120 -8.21 -3.83 4.65
CA CYS A 120 -6.95 -3.11 4.89
C CYS A 120 -6.19 -3.70 6.08
N VAL A 121 -6.86 -3.89 7.21
CA VAL A 121 -6.27 -4.42 8.45
C VAL A 121 -5.76 -5.86 8.25
N GLN A 122 -6.56 -6.71 7.62
CA GLN A 122 -6.20 -8.11 7.33
C GLN A 122 -4.98 -8.20 6.41
N CYS A 123 -4.91 -7.38 5.34
CA CYS A 123 -3.75 -7.32 4.47
C CYS A 123 -2.49 -6.91 5.26
N HIS A 124 -2.58 -5.87 6.09
CA HIS A 124 -1.44 -5.43 6.90
C HIS A 124 -1.02 -6.43 7.97
N LYS A 125 -1.95 -7.23 8.50
CA LYS A 125 -1.63 -8.35 9.39
C LYS A 125 -0.82 -9.42 8.63
N MET A 126 -1.30 -9.84 7.45
CA MET A 126 -0.62 -10.81 6.60
C MET A 126 0.81 -10.36 6.23
N LEU A 127 0.98 -9.09 5.83
CA LEU A 127 2.30 -8.53 5.51
C LEU A 127 3.25 -8.40 6.69
N ARG A 128 2.72 -8.33 7.91
CA ARG A 128 3.54 -8.30 9.14
C ARG A 128 3.96 -9.71 9.53
N ASP A 129 3.03 -10.65 9.43
CA ASP A 129 3.28 -12.06 9.75
C ASP A 129 4.26 -12.69 8.75
N SER A 130 4.23 -12.31 7.47
CA SER A 130 5.18 -12.80 6.46
C SER A 130 6.63 -12.31 6.64
N ARG A 131 6.88 -11.35 7.54
CA ARG A 131 8.22 -10.85 7.88
C ARG A 131 8.80 -11.48 9.15
N LYS A 132 8.01 -12.26 9.88
CA LYS A 132 8.52 -12.97 11.06
C LYS A 132 9.47 -14.08 10.60
N PRO A 133 10.65 -14.22 11.23
CA PRO A 133 11.59 -15.29 10.92
C PRO A 133 11.02 -16.67 11.28
#